data_AF-A0A5U6GA35-F1
#
_entry.id   AF-A0A5U6GA35-F1
#
_cell.length_a   1.000
_cell.length_b   1.000
_cell.length_c   1.000
_cell.angle_alpha   90.00
_cell.angle_beta   90.00
_cell.angle_gamma   90.00
#
_symmetry.space_group_name_H-M   'P 1'
#
loop_
_entity.id
_entity.type
_entity.pdbx_description
1 polymer ?
#
loop_
_entity_poly.entity_id
_entity_poly.type
_entity_poly.pdbx_seq_one_letter_code
_entity_poly.pdbx_strand_id
1 'polypeptide(L)'
;MYNSMDEVPVSLHASIDTGDGEFDMNTLISNNAHILFIVLDSLRYDIALQEQTAGNTPNLNHYGQWTKCEAAGNFTWPSHHAMFSGFMPKPIDDTVNQTMLFFPKDIGLGRKGPKNAFAFDDATWIKSLENKGYQTICIGGVSFFNNRSGMGKVFPSMFKESYWHPRFACTVKESMDNQIHYIQKIMAERVGSQPVMMYINIDTIHYPNHFYVEGAAPGDTVETHAAALRYIDARIDGLLNIFRQTGGETFVIICSDHGTCYGEDGKYFHSFNHPIVNTVPYMHFLLSCNH
;
A
#
# COMPACT_ATOMS: atom_id res chain seq x y z
N MET A 1 -3.37 27.27 30.58
CA MET A 1 -3.47 26.53 29.30
C MET A 1 -2.70 25.25 29.50
N TYR A 2 -3.34 24.10 29.31
CA TYR A 2 -2.66 22.81 29.36
C TYR A 2 -1.79 22.68 28.10
N ASN A 3 -0.48 22.50 28.27
CA ASN A 3 0.45 22.29 27.16
C ASN A 3 0.64 20.78 27.00
N SER A 4 0.13 20.21 25.90
CA SER A 4 0.25 18.78 25.63
C SER A 4 1.71 18.31 25.48
N MET A 5 2.66 19.23 25.25
CA MET A 5 4.08 18.89 25.26
C MET A 5 4.64 18.60 26.66
N ASP A 6 3.95 18.97 27.74
CA ASP A 6 4.39 18.66 29.10
C ASP A 6 4.15 17.17 29.46
N GLU A 7 3.35 16.45 28.65
CA GLU A 7 3.06 15.01 28.78
C GLU A 7 4.05 14.12 28.03
N VAL A 8 4.83 14.71 27.11
CA VAL A 8 5.83 13.96 26.34
C VAL A 8 7.13 13.97 27.13
N PRO A 9 7.75 12.81 27.39
CA PRO A 9 9.06 12.77 28.01
C PRO A 9 10.04 13.68 27.26
N VAL A 10 10.74 14.56 27.98
CA VAL A 10 11.66 15.56 27.39
C VAL A 10 12.73 14.90 26.49
N SER A 11 13.12 13.66 26.77
CA SER A 11 14.02 12.86 25.96
C SER A 11 13.49 12.55 24.55
N LEU A 12 12.18 12.61 24.35
CA LEU A 12 11.50 12.37 23.08
C LEU A 12 11.20 13.68 22.31
N HIS A 13 11.49 14.86 22.89
CA HIS A 13 11.29 16.13 22.19
C HIS A 13 12.26 16.30 21.01
N ALA A 14 13.47 15.74 21.12
CA ALA A 14 14.49 15.76 20.06
C ALA A 14 14.31 14.66 19.00
N SER A 15 13.53 13.60 19.29
CA SER A 15 13.19 12.55 18.32
C SER A 15 11.97 12.89 17.45
N ILE A 16 11.33 14.05 17.70
CA ILE A 16 10.30 14.63 16.83
C ILE A 16 10.95 15.52 15.76
N ASP A 17 12.29 15.49 15.63
CA ASP A 17 12.97 16.01 14.44
C ASP A 17 12.74 15.00 13.29
N THR A 18 11.48 14.94 12.85
CA THR A 18 11.10 14.24 11.63
C THR A 18 11.89 14.89 10.52
N GLY A 19 12.78 14.16 9.85
CA GLY A 19 13.43 14.68 8.66
C GLY A 19 12.37 15.23 7.69
N ASP A 20 12.80 16.07 6.75
CA ASP A 20 11.84 16.54 5.74
C ASP A 20 11.36 15.35 4.89
N GLY A 21 12.16 14.29 4.72
CA GLY A 21 11.83 13.10 3.92
C GLY A 21 12.40 13.19 2.52
N GLU A 22 12.61 12.04 1.87
CA GLU A 22 13.28 11.99 0.57
C GLU A 22 12.48 12.69 -0.54
N PHE A 23 11.16 12.54 -0.55
CA PHE A 23 10.28 13.07 -1.58
C PHE A 23 9.45 14.25 -1.07
N ASP A 24 9.42 15.34 -1.84
CA ASP A 24 8.51 16.47 -1.63
C ASP A 24 7.13 16.20 -2.23
N MET A 25 6.23 15.67 -1.41
CA MET A 25 4.86 15.37 -1.80
C MET A 25 4.09 16.63 -2.22
N ASN A 26 4.40 17.80 -1.65
CA ASN A 26 3.75 19.05 -2.06
C ASN A 26 4.15 19.42 -3.47
N THR A 27 5.44 19.31 -3.79
CA THR A 27 5.96 19.54 -5.15
C THR A 27 5.36 18.53 -6.13
N LEU A 28 5.40 17.22 -5.83
CA LEU A 28 4.84 16.17 -6.70
C LEU A 28 3.35 16.41 -7.00
N ILE A 29 2.56 16.74 -5.97
CA ILE A 29 1.12 17.02 -6.14
C ILE A 29 0.91 18.30 -6.96
N SER A 30 1.71 19.34 -6.74
CA SER A 30 1.60 20.59 -7.51
C SER A 30 1.96 20.42 -9.00
N ASN A 31 2.84 19.47 -9.30
CA ASN A 31 3.24 19.10 -10.65
C ASN A 31 2.29 18.08 -11.31
N ASN A 32 1.18 17.72 -10.65
CA ASN A 32 0.22 16.72 -11.12
C ASN A 32 0.84 15.33 -11.33
N ALA A 33 1.82 14.94 -10.52
CA ALA A 33 2.29 13.56 -10.52
C ALA A 33 1.12 12.62 -10.15
N HIS A 34 1.01 11.48 -10.83
CA HIS A 34 0.10 10.42 -10.42
C HIS A 34 0.56 9.84 -9.07
N ILE A 35 -0.36 9.24 -8.33
CA ILE A 35 -0.04 8.49 -7.11
C ILE A 35 -0.60 7.08 -7.27
N LEU A 36 0.26 6.08 -7.16
CA LEU A 36 -0.11 4.68 -7.24
C LEU A 36 0.18 4.01 -5.91
N PHE A 37 -0.88 3.65 -5.19
CA PHE A 37 -0.80 3.03 -3.87
C PHE A 37 -1.21 1.56 -3.94
N ILE A 38 -0.23 0.66 -3.88
CA ILE A 38 -0.38 -0.78 -4.02
C ILE A 38 -0.22 -1.44 -2.66
N VAL A 39 -1.25 -2.17 -2.24
CA VAL A 39 -1.22 -2.99 -1.03
C VAL A 39 -1.27 -4.46 -1.41
N LEU A 40 -0.25 -5.20 -0.97
CA LEU A 40 -0.09 -6.64 -1.17
C LEU A 40 -0.69 -7.39 0.03
N ASP A 41 -1.97 -7.74 -0.06
CA ASP A 41 -2.69 -8.46 0.98
C ASP A 41 -2.34 -9.96 0.87
N SER A 42 -1.68 -10.61 1.84
CA SER A 42 -1.17 -10.13 3.14
C SER A 42 0.32 -10.49 3.29
N LEU A 43 1.20 -9.83 2.52
CA LEU A 43 2.62 -10.17 2.42
C LEU A 43 3.36 -10.00 3.75
N ARG A 44 4.08 -11.04 4.18
CA ARG A 44 4.96 -10.99 5.35
C ARG A 44 6.34 -10.46 4.99
N TYR A 45 6.98 -9.74 5.90
CA TYR A 45 8.32 -9.19 5.67
C TYR A 45 9.40 -10.26 5.48
N ASP A 46 9.36 -11.35 6.25
CA ASP A 46 10.39 -12.39 6.19
C ASP A 46 10.45 -13.07 4.81
N ILE A 47 9.29 -13.33 4.20
CA ILE A 47 9.22 -13.89 2.84
C ILE A 47 9.61 -12.86 1.78
N ALA A 48 9.19 -11.61 1.93
CA ALA A 48 9.61 -10.53 1.04
C ALA A 48 11.13 -10.37 1.01
N LEU A 49 11.77 -10.37 2.19
CA LEU A 49 13.22 -10.29 2.32
C LEU A 49 13.92 -11.53 1.76
N GLN A 50 13.39 -12.73 2.03
CA GLN A 50 13.95 -13.98 1.52
C GLN A 50 13.98 -13.99 -0.01
N GLU A 51 12.85 -13.73 -0.66
CA GLU A 51 12.75 -13.75 -2.13
C GLU A 51 13.57 -12.62 -2.77
N GLN A 52 13.62 -11.44 -2.14
CA GLN A 52 14.48 -10.33 -2.57
C GLN A 52 15.96 -10.71 -2.50
N THR A 53 16.42 -11.26 -1.38
CA THR A 53 17.83 -11.65 -1.16
C THR A 53 18.25 -12.78 -2.10
N ALA A 54 17.34 -13.71 -2.39
CA ALA A 54 17.57 -14.80 -3.35
C ALA A 54 17.55 -14.34 -4.82
N GLY A 55 17.14 -13.10 -5.11
CA GLY A 55 17.00 -12.60 -6.48
C GLY A 55 15.78 -13.14 -7.23
N ASN A 56 14.79 -13.67 -6.50
CA ASN A 56 13.59 -14.29 -7.07
C ASN A 56 12.49 -13.27 -7.43
N THR A 57 12.64 -12.01 -7.01
CA THR A 57 11.74 -10.90 -7.33
C THR A 57 12.46 -9.79 -8.09
N PRO A 58 13.06 -10.06 -9.26
CA PRO A 58 13.91 -9.10 -9.97
C PRO A 58 13.18 -7.80 -10.35
N ASN A 59 11.88 -7.86 -10.66
CA ASN A 59 11.14 -6.68 -11.11
C ASN A 59 10.83 -5.72 -9.94
N LEU A 60 10.46 -6.25 -8.76
CA LEU A 60 10.31 -5.47 -7.54
C LEU A 60 11.66 -4.95 -7.05
N ASN A 61 12.70 -5.79 -7.07
CA ASN A 61 14.04 -5.45 -6.62
C ASN A 61 14.67 -4.30 -7.42
N HIS A 62 14.23 -4.09 -8.66
CA HIS A 62 14.68 -2.97 -9.50
C HIS A 62 14.40 -1.60 -8.85
N TYR A 63 13.34 -1.48 -8.05
CA TYR A 63 12.90 -0.21 -7.48
C TYR A 63 13.41 0.07 -6.07
N GLY A 64 14.12 -0.88 -5.45
CA GLY A 64 14.71 -0.70 -4.13
C GLY A 64 14.67 -1.94 -3.25
N GLN A 65 15.12 -1.76 -2.01
CA GLN A 65 15.04 -2.78 -0.97
C GLN A 65 13.77 -2.59 -0.15
N TRP A 66 13.24 -3.68 0.40
CA TRP A 66 12.14 -3.60 1.34
C TRP A 66 12.58 -2.99 2.66
N THR A 67 11.86 -1.96 3.11
CA THR A 67 11.95 -1.46 4.48
C THR A 67 11.14 -2.36 5.40
N LYS A 68 11.75 -2.75 6.53
CA LYS A 68 11.08 -3.51 7.59
C LYS A 68 10.20 -2.59 8.42
N CYS A 69 8.88 -2.75 8.31
CA CYS A 69 7.92 -1.93 9.02
C CYS A 69 7.02 -2.73 9.97
N GLU A 70 6.47 -2.05 10.96
CA GLU A 70 5.32 -2.46 11.72
C GLU A 70 4.04 -2.05 10.98
N ALA A 71 3.11 -3.00 10.85
CA ALA A 71 1.82 -2.81 10.22
C ALA A 71 0.96 -1.83 11.04
N ALA A 72 0.19 -1.00 10.35
CA ALA A 72 -0.71 -0.04 11.01
C ALA A 72 -1.91 -0.71 11.71
N GLY A 73 -2.19 -1.97 11.37
CA GLY A 73 -3.14 -2.84 12.05
C GLY A 73 -2.88 -4.30 11.71
N ASN A 74 -3.36 -5.22 12.53
CA ASN A 74 -3.12 -6.68 12.38
C ASN A 74 -4.16 -7.40 11.50
N PHE A 75 -4.95 -6.63 10.75
CA PHE A 75 -5.99 -7.10 9.83
C PHE A 75 -6.31 -6.02 8.80
N THR A 76 -6.86 -6.41 7.65
CA THR A 76 -7.24 -5.52 6.54
C THR A 76 -8.00 -4.30 7.02
N TRP A 77 -9.02 -4.48 7.87
CA TRP A 77 -9.86 -3.36 8.30
C TRP A 77 -9.11 -2.24 9.06
N PRO A 78 -8.50 -2.50 10.23
CA PRO A 78 -7.78 -1.46 10.95
C PRO A 78 -6.59 -0.90 10.16
N SER A 79 -5.87 -1.75 9.41
CA SER A 79 -4.68 -1.32 8.66
C SER A 79 -5.03 -0.32 7.57
N HIS A 80 -6.09 -0.58 6.79
CA HIS A 80 -6.50 0.33 5.70
C HIS A 80 -7.09 1.64 6.21
N HIS A 81 -7.85 1.62 7.31
CA HIS A 81 -8.29 2.88 7.94
C HIS A 81 -7.10 3.76 8.33
N ALA A 82 -6.08 3.17 8.96
CA ALA A 82 -4.89 3.90 9.35
C ALA A 82 -4.14 4.46 8.12
N MET A 83 -3.90 3.64 7.10
CA MET A 83 -3.20 4.06 5.87
C MET A 83 -3.96 5.17 5.11
N PHE A 84 -5.29 5.08 4.99
CA PHE A 84 -6.10 6.13 4.35
C PHE A 84 -6.20 7.42 5.19
N SER A 85 -5.92 7.34 6.49
CA SER A 85 -5.72 8.49 7.38
C SER A 85 -4.26 8.96 7.47
N GLY A 86 -3.36 8.48 6.62
CA GLY A 86 -1.98 8.95 6.50
C GLY A 86 -0.95 8.18 7.34
N PHE A 87 -1.40 7.18 8.11
CA PHE A 87 -0.53 6.36 8.94
C PHE A 87 -0.11 5.10 8.17
N MET A 88 0.96 5.25 7.39
CA MET A 88 1.60 4.15 6.65
C MET A 88 2.30 3.16 7.62
N PRO A 89 2.63 1.93 7.18
CA PRO A 89 3.50 1.04 7.95
C PRO A 89 4.76 1.76 8.41
N LYS A 90 5.05 1.69 9.72
CA LYS A 90 6.10 2.48 10.37
C LYS A 90 7.41 1.67 10.40
N PRO A 91 8.58 2.21 10.02
CA PRO A 91 9.84 1.49 10.18
C PRO A 91 10.05 1.03 11.62
N ILE A 92 10.58 -0.18 11.75
CA ILE A 92 11.01 -0.70 13.06
C ILE A 92 12.40 -0.15 13.43
N ASP A 93 13.23 0.18 12.44
CA ASP A 93 14.55 0.75 12.64
C ASP A 93 14.47 2.29 12.60
N ASP A 94 14.74 2.93 13.74
CA ASP A 94 14.72 4.39 13.90
C ASP A 94 15.79 5.10 13.05
N THR A 95 16.77 4.38 12.49
CA THR A 95 17.73 4.94 11.54
C THR A 95 17.14 5.18 10.15
N VAL A 96 16.00 4.55 9.84
CA VAL A 96 15.29 4.78 8.59
C VAL A 96 14.54 6.11 8.70
N ASN A 97 15.00 7.11 7.95
CA ASN A 97 14.36 8.41 7.85
C ASN A 97 13.09 8.36 7.00
N GLN A 98 12.11 7.53 7.40
CA GLN A 98 10.78 7.53 6.79
C GLN A 98 9.91 8.55 7.50
N THR A 99 9.53 9.57 6.76
CA THR A 99 8.70 10.67 7.26
C THR A 99 7.26 10.45 6.79
N MET A 100 6.31 11.12 7.45
CA MET A 100 4.92 11.04 7.01
C MET A 100 4.79 11.62 5.61
N LEU A 101 4.37 10.80 4.65
CA LEU A 101 4.04 11.26 3.29
C LEU A 101 2.78 12.14 3.30
N PHE A 102 1.82 11.80 4.15
CA PHE A 102 0.54 12.45 4.28
C PHE A 102 0.28 12.80 5.75
N PHE A 103 0.09 14.08 6.04
CA PHE A 103 0.01 14.57 7.41
C PHE A 103 -1.41 15.09 7.75
N PRO A 104 -2.16 14.44 8.65
CA PRO A 104 -3.43 14.97 9.11
C PRO A 104 -3.19 16.14 10.08
N LYS A 105 -3.72 17.34 9.80
CA LYS A 105 -3.37 18.56 10.57
C LYS A 105 -3.95 18.65 11.98
N ASP A 106 -5.05 17.95 12.27
CA ASP A 106 -5.81 18.10 13.51
C ASP A 106 -5.81 16.82 14.38
N ILE A 107 -4.65 16.17 14.52
CA ILE A 107 -4.47 14.96 15.36
C ILE A 107 -3.71 15.21 16.68
N GLY A 108 -3.54 16.47 17.07
CA GLY A 108 -2.82 16.82 18.30
C GLY A 108 -1.28 16.79 18.19
N LEU A 109 -0.73 16.53 17.00
CA LEU A 109 0.73 16.64 16.71
C LEU A 109 1.14 18.03 16.20
N GLY A 110 0.25 19.03 16.34
CA GLY A 110 0.43 20.38 15.79
C GLY A 110 -0.03 20.50 14.33
N ARG A 111 -0.29 21.74 13.88
CA ARG A 111 -0.81 22.03 12.54
C ARG A 111 0.26 22.10 11.44
N LYS A 112 1.53 22.14 11.83
CA LYS A 112 2.67 22.18 10.92
C LYS A 112 3.30 20.79 10.90
N GLY A 113 2.91 19.97 9.93
CA GLY A 113 3.55 18.69 9.67
C GLY A 113 4.97 18.84 9.10
N PRO A 114 5.65 17.72 8.82
CA PRO A 114 6.94 17.73 8.14
C PRO A 114 6.86 18.51 6.83
N LYS A 115 7.93 19.21 6.45
CA LYS A 115 7.93 20.16 5.33
C LYS A 115 7.50 19.53 4.00
N ASN A 116 7.98 18.32 3.73
CA ASN A 116 7.73 17.62 2.47
C ASN A 116 6.47 16.74 2.52
N ALA A 117 5.77 16.68 3.65
CA ALA A 117 4.53 15.93 3.79
C ALA A 117 3.37 16.69 3.14
N PHE A 118 2.45 15.97 2.49
CA PHE A 118 1.19 16.54 2.07
C PHE A 118 0.24 16.67 3.27
N ALA A 119 0.13 17.90 3.79
CA ALA A 119 -0.74 18.18 4.92
C ALA A 119 -2.21 18.31 4.49
N PHE A 120 -3.12 17.59 5.15
CA PHE A 120 -4.53 17.49 4.77
C PHE A 120 -5.50 17.71 5.95
N ASP A 121 -6.73 18.10 5.62
CA ASP A 121 -7.79 18.47 6.57
C ASP A 121 -9.06 17.60 6.43
N ASP A 122 -9.23 16.89 5.31
CA ASP A 122 -10.37 15.98 5.11
C ASP A 122 -10.21 14.67 5.90
N ALA A 123 -11.26 13.83 5.93
CA ALA A 123 -11.26 12.54 6.62
C ALA A 123 -10.15 11.57 6.14
N THR A 124 -9.70 11.72 4.89
CA THR A 124 -8.59 10.97 4.30
C THR A 124 -7.75 11.88 3.41
N TRP A 125 -6.46 11.58 3.27
CA TRP A 125 -5.60 12.29 2.32
C TRP A 125 -6.09 12.13 0.88
N ILE A 126 -6.76 11.02 0.60
CA ILE A 126 -7.43 10.68 -0.66
C ILE A 126 -8.51 11.72 -0.98
N LYS A 127 -9.37 12.04 -0.02
CA LYS A 127 -10.43 13.03 -0.21
C LYS A 127 -9.84 14.44 -0.44
N SER A 128 -8.76 14.78 0.26
CA SER A 128 -8.08 16.05 0.02
C SER A 128 -7.40 16.12 -1.37
N LEU A 129 -6.91 15.01 -1.91
CA LEU A 129 -6.44 14.95 -3.31
C LEU A 129 -7.59 15.10 -4.30
N GLU A 130 -8.73 14.46 -4.05
CA GLU A 130 -9.95 14.63 -4.88
C GLU A 130 -10.38 16.10 -4.92
N ASN A 131 -10.38 16.79 -3.77
CA ASN A 131 -10.66 18.21 -3.67
C ASN A 131 -9.62 19.09 -4.41
N LYS A 132 -8.41 18.56 -4.66
CA LYS A 132 -7.37 19.17 -5.50
C LYS A 132 -7.47 18.79 -6.98
N GLY A 133 -8.50 18.07 -7.38
CA GLY A 133 -8.76 17.73 -8.78
C GLY A 133 -8.17 16.39 -9.22
N TYR A 134 -7.70 15.55 -8.31
CA TYR A 134 -7.33 14.17 -8.65
C TYR A 134 -8.57 13.33 -8.95
N GLN A 135 -8.45 12.41 -9.90
CA GLN A 135 -9.35 11.26 -9.99
C GLN A 135 -8.88 10.21 -8.98
N THR A 136 -9.69 9.92 -7.98
CA THR A 136 -9.38 8.91 -6.94
C THR A 136 -10.08 7.60 -7.27
N ILE A 137 -9.29 6.55 -7.49
CA ILE A 137 -9.78 5.26 -7.99
C ILE A 137 -9.36 4.15 -7.02
N CYS A 138 -10.30 3.31 -6.61
CA CYS A 138 -10.05 2.08 -5.86
C CYS A 138 -10.25 0.84 -6.74
N ILE A 139 -9.25 -0.02 -6.80
CA ILE A 139 -9.33 -1.37 -7.38
C ILE A 139 -9.29 -2.38 -6.24
N GLY A 140 -10.40 -3.09 -6.02
CA GLY A 140 -10.54 -4.04 -4.92
C GLY A 140 -10.18 -5.48 -5.30
N GLY A 141 -9.50 -6.20 -4.39
CA GLY A 141 -9.28 -7.66 -4.48
C GLY A 141 -10.15 -8.42 -3.47
N VAL A 142 -10.11 -8.01 -2.20
CA VAL A 142 -10.82 -8.69 -1.10
C VAL A 142 -12.22 -8.15 -0.83
N SER A 143 -12.96 -8.86 0.03
CA SER A 143 -14.37 -8.59 0.32
C SER A 143 -14.66 -7.19 0.91
N PHE A 144 -13.66 -6.55 1.52
CA PHE A 144 -13.76 -5.18 2.05
C PHE A 144 -13.89 -4.11 0.97
N PHE A 145 -13.58 -4.45 -0.29
CA PHE A 145 -13.59 -3.53 -1.42
C PHE A 145 -14.61 -3.91 -2.50
N ASN A 146 -15.46 -4.91 -2.24
CA ASN A 146 -16.24 -5.55 -3.29
C ASN A 146 -17.57 -4.87 -3.65
N ASN A 147 -18.00 -3.84 -2.91
CA ASN A 147 -19.29 -3.15 -3.05
C ASN A 147 -20.55 -4.02 -2.86
N ARG A 148 -20.43 -5.26 -2.36
CA ARG A 148 -21.55 -6.23 -2.27
C ARG A 148 -22.27 -6.21 -0.92
N SER A 149 -21.57 -5.87 0.16
CA SER A 149 -22.15 -5.79 1.51
C SER A 149 -22.04 -4.36 2.06
N GLY A 150 -22.70 -4.07 3.19
CA GLY A 150 -22.53 -2.77 3.85
C GLY A 150 -21.07 -2.48 4.21
N MET A 151 -20.38 -3.49 4.74
CA MET A 151 -18.94 -3.41 5.06
C MET A 151 -18.08 -3.28 3.80
N GLY A 152 -18.39 -4.05 2.75
CA GLY A 152 -17.68 -4.02 1.48
C GLY A 152 -17.88 -2.73 0.66
N LYS A 153 -18.68 -1.77 1.15
CA LYS A 153 -18.87 -0.44 0.58
C LYS A 153 -18.10 0.66 1.32
N VAL A 154 -17.58 0.39 2.52
CA VAL A 154 -16.96 1.43 3.37
C VAL A 154 -15.68 1.97 2.73
N PHE A 155 -14.67 1.13 2.47
CA PHE A 155 -13.45 1.61 1.81
C PHE A 155 -13.70 2.12 0.38
N PRO A 156 -14.48 1.42 -0.48
CA PRO A 156 -14.82 1.95 -1.80
C PRO A 156 -15.44 3.34 -1.78
N SER A 157 -16.26 3.67 -0.77
CA SER A 157 -16.90 4.99 -0.65
C SER A 157 -15.95 6.14 -0.30
N MET A 158 -14.69 5.85 0.06
CA MET A 158 -13.65 6.86 0.30
C MET A 158 -13.00 7.37 -0.98
N PHE A 159 -13.34 6.77 -2.13
CA PHE A 159 -12.84 7.11 -3.44
C PHE A 159 -13.97 7.61 -4.33
N LYS A 160 -13.64 8.46 -5.30
CA LYS A 160 -14.58 8.96 -6.29
C LYS A 160 -15.10 7.83 -7.17
N GLU A 161 -14.23 6.90 -7.52
CA GLU A 161 -14.55 5.71 -8.30
C GLU A 161 -14.01 4.45 -7.61
N SER A 162 -14.77 3.37 -7.68
CA SER A 162 -14.33 2.08 -7.16
C SER A 162 -14.76 0.94 -8.07
N TYR A 163 -13.86 -0.01 -8.27
CA TYR A 163 -14.04 -1.12 -9.20
C TYR A 163 -13.74 -2.44 -8.51
N TRP A 164 -14.70 -3.34 -8.59
CA TRP A 164 -14.55 -4.73 -8.25
C TRP A 164 -15.36 -5.58 -9.21
N HIS A 165 -14.77 -6.68 -9.66
CA HIS A 165 -15.42 -7.69 -10.46
C HIS A 165 -15.19 -9.07 -9.84
N PRO A 166 -16.10 -10.06 -10.02
CA PRO A 166 -15.87 -11.42 -9.53
C PRO A 166 -14.53 -12.04 -9.96
N ARG A 167 -13.99 -11.58 -11.10
CA ARG A 167 -12.67 -11.98 -11.63
C ARG A 167 -11.48 -11.42 -10.84
N PHE A 168 -11.71 -10.48 -9.92
CA PHE A 168 -10.69 -9.90 -9.04
C PHE A 168 -10.68 -10.56 -7.66
N ALA A 169 -11.52 -11.58 -7.43
CA ALA A 169 -11.65 -12.21 -6.11
C ALA A 169 -10.50 -13.19 -5.84
N CYS A 170 -10.17 -13.38 -4.56
CA CYS A 170 -9.02 -14.19 -4.12
C CYS A 170 -9.09 -15.66 -4.56
N THR A 171 -10.29 -16.16 -4.88
CA THR A 171 -10.48 -17.50 -5.41
C THR A 171 -10.11 -17.65 -6.89
N VAL A 172 -9.69 -16.56 -7.55
CA VAL A 172 -9.30 -16.52 -8.97
C VAL A 172 -7.80 -16.38 -9.05
N LYS A 173 -7.12 -17.42 -9.56
CA LYS A 173 -5.65 -17.44 -9.72
C LYS A 173 -5.13 -16.25 -10.54
N GLU A 174 -5.87 -15.84 -11.55
CA GLU A 174 -5.51 -14.72 -12.43
C GLU A 174 -6.07 -13.37 -11.96
N SER A 175 -6.38 -13.20 -10.65
CA SER A 175 -7.01 -11.99 -10.12
C SER A 175 -6.22 -10.72 -10.46
N MET A 176 -4.89 -10.73 -10.24
CA MET A 176 -4.01 -9.61 -10.57
C MET A 176 -3.95 -9.33 -12.08
N ASP A 177 -3.91 -10.35 -12.94
CA ASP A 177 -3.95 -10.15 -14.40
C ASP A 177 -5.25 -9.48 -14.83
N ASN A 178 -6.37 -9.90 -14.23
CA ASN A 178 -7.67 -9.31 -14.50
C ASN A 178 -7.73 -7.85 -14.02
N GLN A 179 -7.15 -7.54 -12.85
CA GLN A 179 -7.03 -6.16 -12.36
C GLN A 179 -6.17 -5.31 -13.30
N ILE A 180 -4.98 -5.78 -13.70
CA ILE A 180 -4.09 -5.06 -14.63
C ILE A 180 -4.78 -4.80 -15.97
N HIS A 181 -5.44 -5.80 -16.54
CA HIS A 181 -6.17 -5.66 -17.79
C HIS A 181 -7.26 -4.58 -17.69
N TYR A 182 -7.99 -4.56 -16.57
CA TYR A 182 -9.01 -3.56 -16.33
C TYR A 182 -8.42 -2.15 -16.12
N ILE A 183 -7.33 -2.05 -15.35
CA ILE A 183 -6.60 -0.80 -15.13
C ILE A 183 -6.12 -0.23 -16.47
N GLN A 184 -5.55 -1.07 -17.34
CA GLN A 184 -5.11 -0.66 -18.67
C GLN A 184 -6.26 -0.06 -19.48
N LYS A 185 -7.44 -0.69 -19.45
CA LYS A 185 -8.63 -0.18 -20.13
C LYS A 185 -9.05 1.19 -19.60
N ILE A 186 -9.24 1.34 -18.29
CA ILE A 186 -9.73 2.60 -17.71
C ILE A 186 -8.70 3.74 -17.80
N MET A 187 -7.41 3.42 -17.85
CA MET A 187 -6.34 4.41 -18.04
C MET A 187 -6.22 4.86 -19.50
N ALA A 188 -6.46 3.97 -20.47
CA ALA A 188 -6.50 4.34 -21.88
C ALA A 188 -7.62 5.35 -22.20
N GLU A 189 -8.74 5.27 -21.50
CA GLU A 189 -9.86 6.22 -21.61
C GLU A 189 -9.56 7.59 -20.95
N ARG A 190 -8.43 7.72 -20.25
CA ARG A 190 -8.03 8.88 -19.42
C ARG A 190 -6.77 9.59 -19.90
N VAL A 191 -6.27 9.27 -21.09
CA VAL A 191 -5.10 9.94 -21.67
C VAL A 191 -5.37 11.45 -21.78
N GLY A 192 -4.46 12.28 -21.23
CA GLY A 192 -4.59 13.74 -21.21
C GLY A 192 -5.61 14.30 -20.20
N SER A 193 -6.12 13.46 -19.28
CA SER A 193 -7.05 13.88 -18.22
C SER A 193 -6.33 14.34 -16.94
N GLN A 194 -7.11 14.59 -15.88
CA GLN A 194 -6.62 14.96 -14.55
C GLN A 194 -5.66 13.92 -13.94
N PRO A 195 -4.77 14.30 -13.01
CA PRO A 195 -3.91 13.35 -12.34
C PRO A 195 -4.72 12.29 -11.59
N VAL A 196 -4.17 11.09 -11.51
CA VAL A 196 -4.83 9.92 -10.93
C VAL A 196 -4.15 9.57 -9.63
N MET A 197 -4.94 9.40 -8.57
CA MET A 197 -4.55 8.63 -7.41
C MET A 197 -5.27 7.29 -7.51
N MET A 198 -4.53 6.21 -7.65
CA MET A 198 -5.08 4.86 -7.72
C MET A 198 -4.61 4.02 -6.54
N TYR A 199 -5.56 3.51 -5.78
CA TYR A 199 -5.35 2.49 -4.79
C TYR A 199 -5.67 1.11 -5.38
N ILE A 200 -4.80 0.13 -5.14
CA ILE A 200 -4.96 -1.25 -5.61
C ILE A 200 -4.73 -2.20 -4.44
N ASN A 201 -5.75 -3.00 -4.14
CA ASN A 201 -5.65 -4.14 -3.25
C ASN A 201 -5.35 -5.39 -4.08
N ILE A 202 -4.10 -5.87 -4.02
CA ILE A 202 -3.66 -7.11 -4.67
C ILE A 202 -3.84 -8.25 -3.67
N ASP A 203 -4.74 -9.18 -3.99
CA ASP A 203 -5.13 -10.30 -3.14
C ASP A 203 -4.40 -11.60 -3.45
N THR A 204 -3.42 -11.57 -4.36
CA THR A 204 -2.71 -12.75 -4.88
C THR A 204 -2.03 -13.56 -3.77
N ILE A 205 -1.54 -12.91 -2.72
CA ILE A 205 -0.89 -13.58 -1.58
C ILE A 205 -1.91 -14.05 -0.54
N HIS A 206 -3.03 -13.33 -0.42
CA HIS A 206 -4.14 -13.70 0.44
C HIS A 206 -4.67 -15.09 0.06
N TYR A 207 -5.28 -15.77 1.02
CA TYR A 207 -5.78 -17.11 0.77
C TYR A 207 -6.94 -17.11 -0.26
N PRO A 208 -7.05 -18.15 -1.10
CA PRO A 208 -6.08 -19.24 -1.32
C PRO A 208 -4.89 -18.84 -2.21
N ASN A 209 -3.67 -19.21 -1.80
CA ASN A 209 -2.44 -18.99 -2.58
C ASN A 209 -1.72 -20.29 -3.02
N HIS A 210 -2.19 -21.47 -2.63
CA HIS A 210 -1.65 -22.74 -3.13
C HIS A 210 -1.72 -22.90 -4.65
N PHE A 211 -2.58 -22.15 -5.35
CA PHE A 211 -2.70 -22.16 -6.81
C PHE A 211 -1.40 -21.82 -7.56
N TYR A 212 -0.47 -21.14 -6.90
CA TYR A 212 0.80 -20.69 -7.50
C TYR A 212 1.91 -21.73 -7.42
N VAL A 213 1.66 -22.89 -6.82
CA VAL A 213 2.56 -24.05 -6.85
C VAL A 213 1.88 -25.16 -7.64
N GLU A 214 2.53 -25.64 -8.70
CA GLU A 214 1.99 -26.69 -9.55
C GLU A 214 1.82 -28.00 -8.76
N GLY A 215 0.62 -28.59 -8.83
CA GLY A 215 0.30 -29.85 -8.13
C GLY A 215 0.13 -29.72 -6.62
N ALA A 216 0.19 -28.52 -6.04
CA ALA A 216 -0.05 -28.34 -4.60
C ALA A 216 -1.47 -28.74 -4.20
N ALA A 217 -1.59 -29.45 -3.08
CA ALA A 217 -2.88 -29.74 -2.46
C ALA A 217 -3.47 -28.47 -1.83
N PRO A 218 -4.81 -28.42 -1.60
CA PRO A 218 -5.41 -27.31 -0.86
C PRO A 218 -4.78 -27.14 0.52
N GLY A 219 -4.35 -25.92 0.82
CA GLY A 219 -3.66 -25.57 2.07
C GLY A 219 -2.48 -24.66 1.77
N ASP A 220 -2.62 -23.41 2.16
CA ASP A 220 -1.58 -22.41 1.95
C ASP A 220 -0.44 -22.61 2.96
N THR A 221 0.78 -22.37 2.51
CA THR A 221 2.02 -22.53 3.26
C THR A 221 2.95 -21.36 3.01
N VAL A 222 4.08 -21.33 3.71
CA VAL A 222 5.18 -20.40 3.42
C VAL A 222 5.68 -20.54 1.98
N GLU A 223 5.73 -21.76 1.43
CA GLU A 223 6.18 -22.00 0.07
C GLU A 223 5.22 -21.39 -0.97
N THR A 224 3.92 -21.59 -0.78
CA THR A 224 2.91 -21.06 -1.69
C THR A 224 2.78 -19.54 -1.58
N HIS A 225 3.03 -18.97 -0.39
CA HIS A 225 3.15 -17.52 -0.17
C HIS A 225 4.32 -16.93 -0.97
N ALA A 226 5.50 -17.57 -0.95
CA ALA A 226 6.65 -17.15 -1.76
C ALA A 226 6.36 -17.28 -3.27
N ALA A 227 5.69 -18.35 -3.69
CA ALA A 227 5.29 -18.54 -5.08
C ALA A 227 4.29 -17.45 -5.56
N ALA A 228 3.35 -17.05 -4.69
CA ALA A 228 2.43 -15.95 -4.96
C ALA A 228 3.16 -14.61 -5.10
N LEU A 229 4.18 -14.34 -4.27
CA LEU A 229 5.01 -13.13 -4.42
C LEU A 229 5.76 -13.11 -5.77
N ARG A 230 6.32 -14.25 -6.20
CA ARG A 230 6.93 -14.37 -7.54
C ARG A 230 5.91 -14.17 -8.67
N TYR A 231 4.66 -14.58 -8.47
CA TYR A 231 3.58 -14.33 -9.41
C TYR A 231 3.28 -12.83 -9.57
N ILE A 232 3.26 -12.09 -8.44
CA ILE A 232 3.13 -10.63 -8.42
C ILE A 232 4.32 -9.97 -9.11
N ASP A 233 5.54 -10.39 -8.77
CA ASP A 233 6.77 -9.85 -9.34
C ASP A 233 6.79 -9.96 -10.87
N ALA A 234 6.40 -11.11 -11.42
CA ALA A 234 6.32 -11.32 -12.86
C ALA A 234 5.32 -10.39 -13.59
N ARG A 235 4.46 -9.68 -12.86
CA ARG A 235 3.38 -8.82 -13.40
C ARG A 235 3.50 -7.36 -13.03
N ILE A 236 4.29 -7.00 -12.02
CA ILE A 236 4.33 -5.64 -11.49
C ILE A 236 4.71 -4.61 -12.56
N ASP A 237 5.66 -4.93 -13.43
CA ASP A 237 6.04 -4.04 -14.52
C ASP A 237 4.92 -3.85 -15.55
N GLY A 238 4.06 -4.85 -15.77
CA GLY A 238 2.86 -4.69 -16.58
C GLY A 238 1.94 -3.60 -16.05
N LEU A 239 1.76 -3.55 -14.72
CA LEU A 239 1.01 -2.48 -14.05
C LEU A 239 1.73 -1.13 -14.15
N LEU A 240 3.02 -1.07 -13.79
CA LEU A 240 3.79 0.18 -13.77
C LEU A 240 3.94 0.77 -15.18
N ASN A 241 4.05 -0.06 -16.22
CA ASN A 241 4.13 0.39 -17.61
C ASN A 241 2.87 1.12 -18.08
N ILE A 242 1.69 0.83 -17.52
CA ILE A 242 0.46 1.59 -17.81
C ILE A 242 0.65 3.05 -17.38
N PHE A 243 1.28 3.28 -16.23
CA PHE A 243 1.57 4.62 -15.72
C PHE A 243 2.72 5.29 -16.46
N ARG A 244 3.78 4.55 -16.84
CA ARG A 244 4.85 5.11 -17.69
C ARG A 244 4.31 5.66 -19.02
N GLN A 245 3.30 4.99 -19.59
CA GLN A 245 2.68 5.38 -20.86
C GLN A 245 1.82 6.65 -20.77
N THR A 246 1.48 7.14 -19.57
CA THR A 246 0.78 8.43 -19.43
C THR A 246 1.70 9.61 -19.74
N GLY A 247 3.02 9.41 -19.71
CA GLY A 247 4.03 10.45 -19.91
C GLY A 247 4.28 11.32 -18.67
N GLY A 248 3.49 11.16 -17.61
CA GLY A 248 3.63 11.88 -16.34
C GLY A 248 4.48 11.13 -15.31
N GLU A 249 5.01 11.87 -14.34
CA GLU A 249 5.64 11.28 -13.16
C GLU A 249 4.59 10.53 -12.32
N THR A 250 4.98 9.40 -11.72
CA THR A 250 4.11 8.65 -10.82
C THR A 250 4.85 8.33 -9.53
N PHE A 251 4.32 8.79 -8.39
CA PHE A 251 4.81 8.37 -7.08
C PHE A 251 4.16 7.05 -6.70
N VAL A 252 4.96 6.01 -6.48
CA VAL A 252 4.50 4.66 -6.20
C VAL A 252 4.76 4.32 -4.74
N ILE A 253 3.76 3.78 -4.05
CA ILE A 253 3.87 3.18 -2.72
C ILE A 253 3.51 1.71 -2.87
N ILE A 254 4.38 0.81 -2.42
CA ILE A 254 4.11 -0.64 -2.34
C ILE A 254 4.34 -1.08 -0.91
N CYS A 255 3.31 -1.63 -0.27
CA CYS A 255 3.45 -2.20 1.06
C CYS A 255 2.50 -3.37 1.28
N SER A 256 2.60 -3.99 2.44
CA SER A 256 1.56 -4.91 2.94
C SER A 256 0.72 -4.24 4.03
N ASP A 257 -0.54 -4.62 4.13
CA ASP A 257 -1.43 -4.18 5.20
C ASP A 257 -1.17 -4.96 6.50
N HIS A 258 -0.91 -6.26 6.40
CA HIS A 258 -0.47 -7.15 7.48
C HIS A 258 0.17 -8.43 6.91
N GLY A 259 0.82 -9.22 7.75
CA GLY A 259 1.28 -10.57 7.41
C GLY A 259 0.23 -11.65 7.73
N THR A 260 0.62 -12.92 7.64
CA THR A 260 -0.24 -14.08 7.97
C THR A 260 0.58 -15.26 8.50
N CYS A 261 0.05 -15.98 9.49
CA CYS A 261 0.64 -17.22 9.97
C CYS A 261 0.12 -18.44 9.18
N TYR A 262 0.97 -19.47 9.08
CA TYR A 262 0.74 -20.77 8.47
C TYR A 262 0.93 -21.93 9.46
N GLY A 263 0.85 -21.65 10.76
CA GLY A 263 1.02 -22.63 11.85
C GLY A 263 2.04 -22.21 12.91
N GLU A 264 2.75 -21.10 12.71
CA GLU A 264 3.71 -20.58 13.68
C GLU A 264 3.02 -20.31 15.02
N ASP A 265 3.63 -20.79 16.12
CA ASP A 265 3.08 -20.74 17.47
C ASP A 265 1.64 -21.31 17.59
N GLY A 266 1.28 -22.25 16.72
CA GLY A 266 -0.07 -22.81 16.66
C GLY A 266 -1.12 -21.84 16.11
N LYS A 267 -0.69 -20.75 15.46
CA LYS A 267 -1.54 -19.71 14.89
C LYS A 267 -1.65 -19.86 13.38
N TYR A 268 -2.83 -19.60 12.85
CA TYR A 268 -3.12 -19.55 11.42
C TYR A 268 -3.82 -18.22 11.11
N PHE A 269 -3.55 -17.69 9.93
CA PHE A 269 -4.08 -16.41 9.44
C PHE A 269 -3.59 -15.20 10.25
N HIS A 270 -4.47 -14.24 10.50
CA HIS A 270 -4.18 -12.93 11.05
C HIS A 270 -5.35 -12.48 11.96
N SER A 271 -5.46 -11.19 12.27
CA SER A 271 -6.39 -10.63 13.29
C SER A 271 -6.00 -10.91 14.75
N PHE A 272 -4.71 -11.09 15.00
CA PHE A 272 -4.12 -11.18 16.34
C PHE A 272 -2.71 -10.61 16.34
N ASN A 273 -2.22 -10.20 17.51
CA ASN A 273 -0.87 -9.69 17.64
C ASN A 273 0.13 -10.84 17.57
N HIS A 274 0.95 -10.84 16.52
CA HIS A 274 2.02 -11.79 16.32
C HIS A 274 3.11 -11.12 15.46
N PRO A 275 4.41 -11.32 15.72
CA PRO A 275 5.48 -10.69 14.95
C PRO A 275 5.35 -10.88 13.43
N ILE A 276 5.00 -12.08 12.98
CA ILE A 276 4.72 -12.39 11.56
C ILE A 276 3.58 -11.54 10.97
N VAL A 277 2.50 -11.34 11.72
CA VAL A 277 1.34 -10.56 11.26
C VAL A 277 1.65 -9.07 11.27
N ASN A 278 2.42 -8.62 12.26
CA ASN A 278 2.68 -7.20 12.48
C ASN A 278 3.91 -6.70 11.72
N THR A 279 4.80 -7.56 11.21
CA THR A 279 6.01 -7.15 10.48
C THR A 279 5.78 -7.25 8.97
N VAL A 280 5.74 -6.10 8.30
CA VAL A 280 5.39 -5.97 6.89
C VAL A 280 6.47 -5.27 6.07
N PRO A 281 6.59 -5.58 4.78
CA PRO A 281 7.47 -4.84 3.88
C PRO A 281 6.81 -3.55 3.40
N TYR A 282 7.65 -2.54 3.19
CA TYR A 282 7.26 -1.24 2.63
C TYR A 282 8.35 -0.73 1.68
N MET A 283 7.96 -0.12 0.58
CA MET A 283 8.82 0.74 -0.23
C MET A 283 8.00 1.83 -0.93
N HIS A 284 8.65 2.94 -1.26
CA HIS A 284 8.11 3.91 -2.21
C HIS A 284 9.21 4.40 -3.15
N PHE A 285 8.83 4.88 -4.32
CA PHE A 285 9.78 5.39 -5.32
C PHE A 285 9.06 6.28 -6.33
N LEU A 286 9.83 7.05 -7.09
CA LEU A 286 9.33 7.81 -8.23
C LEU A 286 9.53 7.02 -9.52
N LEU A 287 8.43 6.81 -10.25
CA LEU A 287 8.42 6.19 -11.56
C LEU A 287 8.49 7.29 -12.63
N SER A 288 9.61 7.34 -13.35
CA SER A 288 9.79 8.22 -14.51
C SER A 288 9.10 7.64 -15.75
N CYS A 289 8.63 8.52 -16.64
CA CYS A 289 8.06 8.12 -17.92
C CYS A 289 9.13 7.52 -18.86
N ASN A 290 8.69 6.74 -19.85
CA ASN A 290 9.59 6.33 -20.93
C ASN A 290 9.91 7.57 -21.78
N HIS A 291 11.20 7.87 -21.97
CA HIS A 291 11.66 8.87 -22.93
C HIS A 291 11.27 8.50 -24.36
#